data_AF-A0A6N4SPE7-F1
#
_entry.id   AF-A0A6N4SPE7-F1
#
_cell.length_a   1.000
_cell.length_b   1.000
_cell.length_c   1.000
_cell.angle_alpha   90.00
_cell.angle_beta   90.00
_cell.angle_gamma   90.00
#
_symmetry.space_group_name_H-M   'P 1'
#
loop_
_entity.id
_entity.type
_entity.pdbx_description
1 polymer ?
#
loop_
_entity_poly.entity_id
_entity_poly.type
_entity_poly.pdbx_seq_one_letter_code
_entity_poly.pdbx_strand_id
1 'polypeptide(L)'
;MQLLTSINKMNISADLEAYRKLFWDAFHRPQLKVAKYAELWQSLDLINDVLAGPFFSMYENGHIHYVFEDKERFPNINSLEDFKTWATYLINVYHDEVESLDKPATKDEEYDLHVLRFQTETKNKLLTLALNIQGEKEA
;
A
#
# COMPACT_ATOMS: atom_id res chain seq x y z
N MET A 1 20.01 -8.91 -38.26
CA MET A 1 19.10 -7.85 -37.80
C MET A 1 18.44 -8.33 -36.50
N GLN A 2 19.09 -8.10 -35.36
CA GLN A 2 18.53 -8.43 -34.05
C GLN A 2 17.65 -7.25 -33.64
N LEU A 3 16.32 -7.45 -33.61
CA LEU A 3 15.42 -6.46 -33.03
C LEU A 3 15.64 -6.43 -31.52
N LEU A 4 16.12 -5.27 -31.07
CA LEU A 4 16.22 -4.87 -29.67
C LEU A 4 14.84 -5.00 -29.00
N THR A 5 14.58 -6.13 -28.36
CA THR A 5 13.55 -6.25 -27.33
C THR A 5 14.16 -5.82 -26.00
N SER A 6 14.58 -4.56 -25.92
CA SER A 6 14.77 -3.89 -24.64
C SER A 6 13.41 -3.37 -24.18
N ILE A 7 12.47 -4.29 -23.91
CA ILE A 7 11.30 -3.97 -23.11
C ILE A 7 11.77 -4.14 -21.68
N ASN A 8 11.73 -3.04 -20.91
CA ASN A 8 12.03 -2.94 -19.48
C ASN A 8 12.01 -4.30 -18.76
N LYS A 9 13.18 -4.94 -18.62
CA LYS A 9 13.37 -5.86 -17.49
C LYS A 9 13.49 -4.96 -16.27
N MET A 10 12.34 -4.61 -15.68
CA MET A 10 12.34 -4.09 -14.32
C MET A 10 13.05 -5.13 -13.46
N ASN A 11 13.98 -4.66 -12.64
CA ASN A 11 14.84 -5.56 -11.89
C ASN A 11 14.07 -5.96 -10.63
N ILE A 12 13.44 -7.13 -10.61
CA ILE A 12 12.69 -7.68 -9.46
C ILE A 12 13.43 -7.44 -8.13
N SER A 13 14.76 -7.58 -8.12
CA SER A 13 15.58 -7.30 -6.94
C SER A 13 15.52 -5.84 -6.51
N ALA A 14 15.64 -4.91 -7.47
CA ALA A 14 15.57 -3.48 -7.21
C ALA A 14 14.16 -3.04 -6.79
N ASP A 15 13.12 -3.61 -7.39
CA ASP A 15 11.72 -3.31 -7.05
C ASP A 15 11.39 -3.83 -5.64
N LEU A 16 11.85 -5.02 -5.27
CA LEU A 16 11.69 -5.56 -3.91
C LEU A 16 12.49 -4.75 -2.88
N GLU A 17 13.69 -4.28 -3.21
CA GLU A 17 14.44 -3.37 -2.35
C GLU A 17 13.73 -2.03 -2.17
N ALA A 18 13.18 -1.45 -3.24
CA ALA A 18 12.39 -0.23 -3.19
C ALA A 18 11.12 -0.43 -2.34
N TYR A 19 10.44 -1.56 -2.53
CA TYR A 19 9.28 -1.95 -1.74
C TYR A 19 9.62 -1.98 -0.24
N ARG A 20 10.71 -2.67 0.12
CA ARG A 20 11.14 -2.80 1.51
C ARG A 20 11.48 -1.47 2.17
N LYS A 21 12.05 -0.53 1.43
CA LYS A 21 12.34 0.83 1.92
C LYS A 21 11.07 1.63 2.20
N LEU A 22 10.03 1.47 1.39
CA LEU A 22 8.77 2.22 1.48
C LEU A 22 7.75 1.61 2.46
N PHE A 23 7.92 0.34 2.85
CA PHE A 23 6.91 -0.36 3.66
C PHE A 23 6.57 0.39 4.96
N TRP A 24 7.59 0.79 5.73
CA TRP A 24 7.36 1.45 7.01
C TRP A 24 6.80 2.85 6.87
N ASP A 25 7.11 3.57 5.79
CA ASP A 25 6.53 4.88 5.48
C ASP A 25 5.00 4.80 5.31
N ALA A 26 4.48 3.68 4.78
CA ALA A 26 3.05 3.48 4.58
C ALA A 26 2.28 3.00 5.82
N PHE A 27 2.92 2.21 6.69
CA PHE A 27 2.22 1.46 7.76
C PHE A 27 2.67 1.81 9.18
N HIS A 28 3.72 2.61 9.38
CA HIS A 28 4.08 3.05 10.73
C HIS A 28 2.97 3.93 11.33
N ARG A 29 2.88 3.98 12.64
CA ARG A 29 2.08 5.00 13.34
C ARG A 29 2.71 6.38 13.14
N PRO A 30 2.02 7.34 12.49
CA PRO A 30 2.55 8.68 12.30
C PRO A 30 2.57 9.46 13.62
N GLN A 31 3.51 10.41 13.71
CA GLN A 31 3.55 11.39 14.81
C GLN A 31 2.71 12.60 14.43
N LEU A 32 1.42 12.54 14.77
CA LEU A 32 0.46 13.61 14.49
C LEU A 32 0.40 14.59 15.67
N LYS A 33 0.21 15.86 15.36
CA LYS A 33 0.26 16.96 16.33
C LYS A 33 -1.11 17.37 16.86
N VAL A 34 -2.16 17.17 16.06
CA VAL A 34 -3.51 17.64 16.33
C VAL A 34 -4.46 16.46 16.50
N ALA A 35 -5.29 16.52 17.56
CA ALA A 35 -6.16 15.42 17.98
C ALA A 35 -7.07 14.88 16.86
N LYS A 36 -7.72 15.76 16.08
CA LYS A 36 -8.64 15.34 15.02
C LYS A 36 -7.99 14.45 13.95
N TYR A 37 -6.71 14.68 13.63
CA TYR A 37 -5.98 13.82 12.69
C TYR A 37 -5.54 12.52 13.34
N ALA A 38 -5.18 12.55 14.63
CA ALA A 38 -4.86 11.34 15.38
C ALA A 38 -6.09 10.42 15.55
N GLU A 39 -7.26 11.01 15.78
CA GLU A 39 -8.55 10.30 15.85
C GLU A 39 -8.91 9.70 14.48
N LEU A 40 -8.77 10.47 13.40
CA LEU A 40 -8.95 9.95 12.04
C LEU A 40 -7.99 8.77 11.76
N TRP A 41 -6.71 8.90 12.10
CA TRP A 41 -5.76 7.81 11.87
C TRP A 41 -6.15 6.55 12.66
N GLN A 42 -6.65 6.71 13.89
CA GLN A 42 -7.15 5.59 14.69
C GLN A 42 -8.41 4.96 14.09
N SER A 43 -9.33 5.73 13.51
CA SER A 43 -10.50 5.15 12.84
C SER A 43 -10.12 4.38 11.57
N LEU A 44 -8.99 4.73 10.96
CA LEU A 44 -8.42 4.03 9.79
C LEU A 44 -7.56 2.80 10.16
N ASP A 45 -7.34 2.53 11.44
CA ASP A 45 -6.47 1.45 11.92
C ASP A 45 -6.93 0.08 11.40
N LEU A 46 -8.24 -0.15 11.33
CA LEU A 46 -8.79 -1.40 10.78
C LEU A 46 -8.40 -1.61 9.31
N ILE A 47 -8.44 -0.55 8.49
CA ILE A 47 -8.02 -0.64 7.09
C ILE A 47 -6.52 -0.90 7.00
N ASN A 48 -5.73 -0.21 7.83
CA ASN A 48 -4.29 -0.43 7.91
C ASN A 48 -3.95 -1.87 8.30
N ASP A 49 -4.60 -2.43 9.33
CA ASP A 49 -4.35 -3.79 9.82
C ASP A 49 -4.66 -4.84 8.74
N VAL A 50 -5.82 -4.71 8.08
CA VAL A 50 -6.24 -5.62 7.01
C VAL A 50 -5.27 -5.57 5.82
N LEU A 51 -4.78 -4.38 5.44
CA LEU A 51 -3.77 -4.23 4.37
C LEU A 51 -2.37 -4.66 4.82
N ALA A 52 -2.02 -4.50 6.10
CA ALA A 52 -0.68 -4.71 6.60
C ALA A 52 -0.23 -6.16 6.43
N GLY A 53 -1.12 -7.15 6.64
CA GLY A 53 -0.79 -8.56 6.48
C GLY A 53 -0.20 -8.88 5.10
N PRO A 54 -0.94 -8.65 3.99
CA PRO A 54 -0.45 -8.93 2.64
C PRO A 54 0.82 -8.14 2.30
N PHE A 55 0.86 -6.86 2.66
CA PHE A 55 2.01 -6.00 2.36
C PHE A 55 3.26 -6.40 3.17
N PHE A 56 3.07 -6.84 4.41
CA PHE A 56 4.16 -7.34 5.25
C PHE A 56 4.69 -8.70 4.74
N SER A 57 3.82 -9.58 4.22
CA SER A 57 4.30 -10.80 3.56
C SER A 57 5.16 -10.48 2.33
N MET A 58 4.80 -9.47 1.54
CA MET A 58 5.67 -9.00 0.46
C MET A 58 6.99 -8.43 0.99
N TYR A 59 6.97 -7.66 2.08
CA TYR A 59 8.17 -7.12 2.73
C TYR A 59 9.13 -8.23 3.18
N GLU A 60 8.65 -9.19 3.96
CA GLU A 60 9.44 -10.30 4.50
C GLU A 60 9.84 -11.30 3.41
N ASN A 61 8.85 -11.84 2.70
CA ASN A 61 9.01 -13.03 1.86
C ASN A 61 9.14 -12.71 0.36
N GLY A 62 8.87 -11.48 -0.06
CA GLY A 62 8.88 -11.09 -1.47
C GLY A 62 7.72 -11.68 -2.29
N HIS A 63 6.65 -12.12 -1.63
CA HIS A 63 5.43 -12.59 -2.29
C HIS A 63 4.19 -12.45 -1.41
N ILE A 64 3.01 -12.50 -2.04
CA ILE A 64 1.70 -12.42 -1.39
C ILE A 64 0.89 -13.72 -1.50
N HIS A 65 1.51 -14.82 -1.95
CA HIS A 65 0.81 -16.07 -2.29
C HIS A 65 -0.16 -16.59 -1.22
N TYR A 66 0.15 -16.41 0.07
CA TYR A 66 -0.72 -16.89 1.15
C TYR A 66 -2.12 -16.26 1.09
N VAL A 67 -2.26 -15.05 0.52
CA VAL A 67 -3.56 -14.38 0.30
C VAL A 67 -4.44 -15.20 -0.65
N PHE A 68 -3.83 -15.95 -1.57
CA PHE A 68 -4.55 -16.80 -2.52
C PHE A 68 -4.85 -18.21 -1.96
N GLU A 69 -4.21 -18.60 -0.87
CA GLU A 69 -4.33 -19.93 -0.26
C GLU A 69 -5.26 -19.92 0.96
N ASP A 70 -5.19 -18.86 1.78
CA ASP A 70 -5.97 -18.72 3.00
C ASP A 70 -7.38 -18.19 2.70
N LYS A 71 -8.29 -19.10 2.38
CA LYS A 71 -9.70 -18.78 2.08
C LYS A 71 -10.53 -18.42 3.30
N GLU A 72 -10.05 -18.72 4.50
CA GLU A 72 -10.72 -18.28 5.72
C GLU A 72 -10.54 -16.77 5.90
N ARG A 73 -9.32 -16.27 5.67
CA ARG A 73 -9.00 -14.83 5.76
C ARG A 73 -9.34 -14.04 4.49
N PHE A 74 -9.14 -14.65 3.32
CA PHE A 74 -9.32 -13.99 2.02
C PHE A 74 -10.22 -14.82 1.08
N PRO A 75 -11.51 -14.99 1.42
CA PRO A 75 -12.42 -15.87 0.66
C PRO A 75 -12.62 -15.45 -0.80
N ASN A 76 -12.48 -14.15 -1.09
CA ASN A 76 -12.77 -13.58 -2.41
C ASN A 76 -11.52 -13.18 -3.21
N ILE A 77 -10.31 -13.48 -2.71
CA ILE A 77 -9.06 -13.13 -3.39
C ILE A 77 -8.44 -14.42 -3.93
N ASN A 78 -8.58 -14.65 -5.23
CA ASN A 78 -8.17 -15.89 -5.89
C ASN A 78 -7.07 -15.67 -6.94
N SER A 79 -6.74 -14.42 -7.23
CA SER A 79 -5.81 -14.04 -8.28
C SER A 79 -5.13 -12.71 -7.96
N LEU A 80 -4.08 -12.40 -8.70
CA LEU A 80 -3.40 -11.11 -8.62
C LEU A 80 -4.33 -9.93 -8.97
N GLU A 81 -5.28 -10.12 -9.89
CA GLU A 81 -6.26 -9.08 -10.24
C GLU A 81 -7.32 -8.88 -9.15
N ASP A 82 -7.76 -9.95 -8.47
CA ASP A 82 -8.63 -9.84 -7.30
C ASP A 82 -7.92 -9.08 -6.18
N PHE A 83 -6.64 -9.41 -5.92
CA PHE A 83 -5.83 -8.73 -4.91
C PHE A 83 -5.66 -7.24 -5.23
N LYS A 84 -5.33 -6.92 -6.48
CA LYS A 84 -5.26 -5.53 -6.95
C LYS A 84 -6.57 -4.79 -6.69
N THR A 85 -7.70 -5.38 -7.10
CA THR A 85 -9.02 -4.77 -6.95
C THR A 85 -9.36 -4.52 -5.48
N TRP A 86 -9.17 -5.54 -4.64
CA TRP A 86 -9.39 -5.47 -3.20
C TRP A 86 -8.49 -4.44 -2.51
N ALA A 87 -7.18 -4.46 -2.77
CA ALA A 87 -6.23 -3.53 -2.17
C ALA A 87 -6.50 -2.09 -2.63
N THR A 88 -6.80 -1.88 -3.92
CA THR A 88 -7.15 -0.57 -4.48
C THR A 88 -8.39 0.00 -3.81
N TYR A 89 -9.42 -0.83 -3.64
CA TYR A 89 -10.63 -0.41 -2.93
C TYR A 89 -10.32 0.08 -1.51
N LEU A 90 -9.58 -0.70 -0.71
CA LEU A 90 -9.24 -0.33 0.66
C LEU A 90 -8.35 0.93 0.73
N ILE A 91 -7.39 1.07 -0.18
CA ILE A 91 -6.55 2.28 -0.26
C ILE A 91 -7.39 3.50 -0.65
N ASN A 92 -8.37 3.36 -1.53
CA ASN A 92 -9.27 4.46 -1.90
C ASN A 92 -10.21 4.83 -0.75
N VAL A 93 -10.74 3.87 0.00
CA VAL A 93 -11.51 4.17 1.22
C VAL A 93 -10.64 4.95 2.21
N TYR A 94 -9.39 4.51 2.44
CA TYR A 94 -8.45 5.25 3.29
C TYR A 94 -8.22 6.68 2.77
N HIS A 95 -8.00 6.83 1.47
CA HIS A 95 -7.82 8.13 0.82
C HIS A 95 -9.03 9.05 1.06
N ASP A 96 -10.23 8.56 0.79
CA ASP A 96 -11.46 9.35 0.81
C ASP A 96 -11.77 9.84 2.23
N GLU A 97 -11.51 9.01 3.25
CA GLU A 97 -11.62 9.41 4.66
C GLU A 97 -10.61 10.51 5.03
N VAL A 98 -9.37 10.44 4.54
CA VAL A 98 -8.36 11.50 4.73
C VAL A 98 -8.78 12.81 4.05
N GLU A 99 -9.34 12.73 2.85
CA GLU A 99 -9.83 13.89 2.09
C GLU A 99 -11.17 14.44 2.58
N SER A 100 -11.90 13.69 3.41
CA SER A 100 -13.18 14.13 3.97
C SER A 100 -13.05 15.24 5.03
N LEU A 101 -11.85 15.43 5.58
CA LEU A 101 -11.59 16.44 6.59
C LEU A 101 -11.71 17.87 6.03
N ASP A 102 -12.19 18.77 6.88
CA ASP A 102 -12.15 20.20 6.60
C ASP A 102 -10.74 20.68 6.28
N LYS A 103 -10.66 21.74 5.46
CA LYS A 103 -9.38 22.35 5.09
C LYS A 103 -8.57 22.71 6.35
N PRO A 104 -7.26 22.42 6.36
CA PRO A 104 -6.41 22.72 7.50
C PRO A 104 -6.37 24.23 7.75
N ALA A 105 -6.48 24.63 9.01
CA ALA A 105 -6.47 26.03 9.45
C ALA A 105 -5.11 26.47 10.02
N THR A 106 -4.22 25.54 10.35
CA THR A 106 -2.92 25.81 10.96
C THR A 106 -1.79 25.03 10.28
N LYS A 107 -0.53 25.42 10.55
CA LYS A 107 0.64 24.69 10.04
C LYS A 107 0.78 23.27 10.57
N ASP A 108 0.31 23.03 11.79
CA ASP A 108 0.32 21.67 12.34
C ASP A 108 -0.75 20.81 11.68
N GLU A 109 -1.92 21.38 11.37
CA GLU A 109 -2.97 20.68 10.60
C GLU A 109 -2.54 20.43 9.14
N GLU A 110 -1.88 21.40 8.48
CA GLU A 110 -1.31 21.20 7.14
C GLU A 110 -0.29 20.05 7.14
N TYR A 111 0.57 19.99 8.17
CA TYR A 111 1.56 18.93 8.33
C TYR A 111 0.90 17.56 8.56
N ASP A 112 -0.04 17.46 9.50
CA ASP A 112 -0.71 16.20 9.81
C ASP A 112 -1.48 15.64 8.60
N LEU A 113 -2.20 16.51 7.87
CA LEU A 113 -2.88 16.13 6.63
C LEU A 113 -1.88 15.66 5.57
N HIS A 114 -0.75 16.35 5.42
CA HIS A 114 0.30 15.94 4.50
C HIS A 114 0.87 14.56 4.84
N VAL A 115 1.12 14.28 6.12
CA VAL A 115 1.60 12.96 6.57
C VAL A 115 0.61 11.87 6.22
N LEU A 116 -0.69 12.06 6.47
CA LEU A 116 -1.71 11.05 6.14
C LEU A 116 -1.82 10.81 4.63
N ARG A 117 -1.81 11.89 3.81
CA ARG A 117 -1.78 11.79 2.34
C ARG A 117 -0.54 11.04 1.86
N PHE A 118 0.62 11.33 2.43
CA PHE A 118 1.87 10.65 2.10
C PHE A 118 1.77 9.14 2.36
N GLN A 119 1.12 8.72 3.45
CA GLN A 119 0.88 7.28 3.69
C GLN A 119 0.00 6.67 2.61
N THR A 120 -1.07 7.34 2.19
CA THR A 120 -1.96 6.89 1.10
C THR A 120 -1.22 6.74 -0.24
N GLU A 121 -0.44 7.75 -0.62
CA GLU A 121 0.39 7.72 -1.82
C GLU A 121 1.41 6.57 -1.77
N THR A 122 2.01 6.36 -0.61
CA THR A 122 3.00 5.29 -0.42
C THR A 122 2.35 3.91 -0.49
N LYS A 123 1.14 3.72 0.04
CA LYS A 123 0.36 2.48 -0.13
C LYS A 123 0.11 2.17 -1.61
N ASN A 124 -0.23 3.17 -2.43
CA ASN A 124 -0.40 2.99 -3.88
C ASN A 124 0.90 2.59 -4.60
N LYS A 125 2.03 3.21 -4.22
CA LYS A 125 3.36 2.85 -4.75
C LYS A 125 3.73 1.40 -4.38
N LEU A 126 3.50 1.02 -3.12
CA LEU A 126 3.71 -0.35 -2.65
C LEU A 126 2.82 -1.34 -3.42
N LEU A 127 1.54 -1.04 -3.63
CA LEU A 127 0.66 -1.90 -4.42
C LEU A 127 1.22 -2.09 -5.84
N THR A 128 1.64 -1.01 -6.50
CA THR A 128 2.22 -1.08 -7.85
C THR A 128 3.46 -1.97 -7.89
N LEU A 129 4.39 -1.78 -6.95
CA LEU A 129 5.60 -2.60 -6.84
C LEU A 129 5.26 -4.08 -6.55
N ALA A 130 4.32 -4.34 -5.65
CA ALA A 130 3.88 -5.71 -5.35
C ALA A 130 3.34 -6.41 -6.60
N LEU A 131 2.47 -5.73 -7.37
CA LEU A 131 1.89 -6.28 -8.59
C LEU A 131 2.95 -6.55 -9.66
N ASN A 132 3.93 -5.65 -9.83
CA ASN A 132 5.04 -5.87 -10.76
C ASN A 132 5.87 -7.11 -10.35
N ILE A 133 6.26 -7.20 -9.08
CA ILE A 133 7.07 -8.30 -8.56
C ILE A 133 6.36 -9.65 -8.70
N GLN A 134 5.04 -9.71 -8.44
CA GLN A 134 4.27 -10.95 -8.60
C GLN A 134 3.97 -11.27 -10.07
N GLY A 135 3.57 -10.28 -10.86
CA GLY A 135 3.23 -10.48 -12.26
C GLY A 135 4.40 -11.00 -13.09
N GLU A 136 5.64 -10.61 -12.78
CA GLU A 136 6.83 -11.17 -13.41
C GLU A 136 7.18 -12.58 -12.94
N LYS A 137 6.75 -12.99 -11.73
CA LYS A 137 6.95 -14.37 -11.23
C LYS A 137 5.96 -15.36 -11.83
N GLU A 138 4.81 -14.86 -12.28
CA GLU A 138 3.75 -15.66 -12.92
C GLU A 138 3.90 -15.76 -14.46
N ALA A 139 4.79 -14.96 -15.07
CA ALA A 139 5.03 -14.90 -16.52
C ALA A 139 6.16 -15.84 -16.99
#